data_AF-G9FSY9-F1
#
_entry.id   AF-G9FSY9-F1
#
_cell.length_a   1.000
_cell.length_b   1.000
_cell.length_c   1.000
_cell.angle_alpha   90.00
_cell.angle_beta   90.00
_cell.angle_gamma   90.00
#
_symmetry.space_group_name_H-M   'P 1'
#
loop_
_entity.id
_entity.type
_entity.pdbx_description
1 polymer ?
#
loop_
_entity_poly.entity_id
_entity_poly.type
_entity_poly.pdbx_seq_one_letter_code
_entity_poly.pdbx_strand_id
1 'polypeptide(L)'
;YGLLIRAGFWFSARSLGDWPLLMCCLTLPIFPLAALVDEKLSQRKIIDENVSILIHIIITTSVIVYPVVVILKCESAVLSGFVLMFIASITWLKLVSFAHTNYDIRVLSKSIEKGASHVSSTDEENIKGPTIRSLVYFMLAPTLCYQPSYPRTSFIRKGWVIRQLIKCLVFTGLMGFIIEQYINPIVQNSK
;
A
#
# COMPACT_ATOMS: atom_id res chain seq x y z
N TYR A 1 -1.13 -9.51 43.51
CA TYR A 1 -0.34 -9.48 42.26
C TYR A 1 -1.26 -9.07 41.14
N GLY A 2 -1.48 -7.76 41.01
CA GLY A 2 -2.54 -7.18 40.18
C GLY A 2 -2.10 -7.02 38.72
N LEU A 3 -2.99 -7.42 37.80
CA LEU A 3 -2.89 -7.13 36.37
C LEU A 3 -2.73 -5.62 36.16
N LEU A 4 -1.51 -5.17 35.89
CA LEU A 4 -1.18 -3.80 35.50
C LEU A 4 -1.53 -3.59 34.02
N ILE A 5 -2.80 -3.73 33.63
CA ILE A 5 -3.23 -3.29 32.30
C ILE A 5 -3.55 -1.80 32.41
N ARG A 6 -2.57 -0.95 32.14
CA ARG A 6 -2.84 0.46 31.84
C ARG A 6 -3.51 0.53 30.47
N ALA A 7 -4.83 0.68 30.43
CA ALA A 7 -5.61 0.83 29.21
C ALA A 7 -5.12 1.96 28.27
N GLY A 8 -4.30 2.88 28.79
CA GLY A 8 -3.66 3.96 28.04
C GLY A 8 -2.53 3.54 27.07
N PHE A 9 -2.09 2.27 27.03
CA PHE A 9 -1.08 1.84 26.03
C PHE A 9 -1.70 1.65 24.64
N TRP A 10 -2.84 0.97 24.55
CA TRP A 10 -3.52 0.69 23.27
C TRP A 10 -4.26 1.91 22.70
N PHE A 11 -4.85 2.75 23.56
CA PHE A 11 -5.60 3.95 23.18
C PHE A 11 -5.15 5.15 24.02
N SER A 12 -3.85 5.45 24.00
CA SER A 12 -3.34 6.65 24.67
C SER A 12 -4.05 7.89 24.11
N ALA A 13 -4.47 8.82 24.97
CA ALA A 13 -5.06 10.09 24.54
C ALA A 13 -4.11 10.94 23.64
N ARG A 14 -2.80 10.63 23.62
CA ARG A 14 -1.84 11.16 22.63
C ARG A 14 -2.03 10.63 21.21
N SER A 15 -2.68 9.48 21.02
CA SER A 15 -3.02 8.88 19.71
C SER A 15 -3.97 9.77 18.88
N LEU A 16 -4.81 10.58 19.55
CA LEU A 16 -5.65 11.58 18.88
C LEU A 16 -4.88 12.86 18.51
N GLY A 17 -3.70 13.09 19.11
CA GLY A 17 -2.77 14.17 18.75
C GLY A 17 -1.97 13.89 17.46
N ASP A 18 -1.96 12.64 17.00
CA ASP A 18 -1.35 12.18 15.74
C ASP A 18 -2.23 12.47 14.50
N TRP A 19 -3.14 13.45 14.60
CA TRP A 19 -3.95 13.95 13.48
C TRP A 19 -3.16 14.17 12.17
N PRO A 20 -1.94 14.75 12.17
CA PRO A 20 -1.16 14.87 10.94
C PRO A 20 -0.74 13.53 10.31
N LEU A 21 -0.52 12.48 11.11
CA LEU A 21 -0.14 11.15 10.60
C LEU A 21 -1.34 10.40 10.03
N LEU A 22 -2.50 10.54 10.66
CA LEU A 22 -3.76 10.04 10.11
C LEU A 22 -4.10 10.74 8.80
N MET A 23 -3.94 12.05 8.73
CA MET A 23 -4.11 12.81 7.48
C MET A 23 -3.12 12.37 6.42
N CYS A 24 -1.85 12.18 6.78
CA CYS A 24 -0.84 11.62 5.89
C CYS A 24 -1.31 10.26 5.32
N CYS A 25 -1.75 9.34 6.18
CA CYS A 25 -2.25 8.03 5.77
C CYS A 25 -3.45 8.12 4.82
N LEU A 26 -4.40 9.04 5.07
CA LEU A 26 -5.56 9.26 4.22
C LEU A 26 -5.21 9.88 2.87
N THR A 27 -4.11 10.63 2.79
CA THR A 27 -3.62 11.23 1.54
C THR A 27 -2.78 10.28 0.69
N LEU A 28 -2.22 9.19 1.24
CA LEU A 28 -1.41 8.22 0.49
C LEU A 28 -2.10 7.61 -0.76
N PRO A 29 -3.41 7.29 -0.75
CA PRO A 29 -4.11 6.80 -1.94
C PRO A 29 -4.19 7.79 -3.11
N ILE A 30 -3.91 9.07 -2.89
CA ILE A 30 -3.90 10.09 -3.94
C ILE A 30 -2.76 9.82 -4.94
N PHE A 31 -1.61 9.33 -4.49
CA PHE A 31 -0.47 9.05 -5.37
C PHE A 31 -0.73 7.92 -6.38
N PRO A 32 -1.31 6.76 -5.99
CA PRO A 32 -1.84 5.79 -6.94
C PRO A 32 -2.83 6.34 -7.95
N LEU A 33 -3.72 7.23 -7.55
CA LEU A 33 -4.67 7.87 -8.46
C LEU A 33 -3.96 8.78 -9.46
N ALA A 34 -2.97 9.55 -9.01
CA ALA A 34 -2.14 10.38 -9.89
C ALA A 34 -1.37 9.52 -10.91
N ALA A 35 -0.78 8.40 -10.47
CA ALA A 35 -0.09 7.46 -11.36
C ALA A 35 -1.02 6.85 -12.43
N LEU A 36 -2.30 6.63 -12.10
CA LEU A 36 -3.29 6.16 -13.08
C LEU A 36 -3.70 7.25 -14.07
N VAL A 37 -3.75 8.51 -13.64
CA VAL A 37 -4.01 9.63 -14.56
C VAL A 37 -2.86 9.75 -15.54
N ASP A 38 -1.61 9.69 -15.07
CA ASP A 38 -0.43 9.70 -15.95
C ASP A 38 -0.48 8.56 -16.97
N GLU A 39 -0.78 7.35 -16.52
CA GLU A 39 -0.88 6.19 -17.38
C GLU A 39 -1.98 6.34 -18.45
N LYS A 40 -3.15 6.87 -18.07
CA LYS A 40 -4.24 7.14 -19.02
C LYS A 40 -3.87 8.22 -20.04
N LEU A 41 -3.09 9.22 -19.66
CA LEU A 41 -2.61 10.27 -20.56
C LEU A 41 -1.54 9.72 -21.51
N SER A 42 -0.64 8.88 -21.01
CA SER A 42 0.36 8.16 -21.81
C SER A 42 -0.30 7.26 -22.87
N GLN A 43 -1.33 6.50 -22.49
CA GLN A 43 -2.08 5.63 -23.42
C GLN A 43 -2.82 6.40 -24.51
N ARG A 44 -3.26 7.63 -24.22
CA ARG A 44 -3.87 8.52 -25.22
C ARG A 44 -2.84 9.18 -26.14
N LYS A 45 -1.55 8.85 -26.01
CA LYS A 45 -0.42 9.44 -26.75
C LYS A 45 -0.34 10.98 -26.58
N ILE A 46 -0.86 11.50 -25.46
CA ILE A 46 -0.77 12.94 -25.13
C ILE A 46 0.60 13.28 -24.55
N ILE A 47 1.18 12.35 -23.80
CA ILE A 47 2.46 12.51 -23.11
C ILE A 47 3.50 11.59 -23.77
N ASP A 48 4.71 12.11 -23.97
CA ASP A 48 5.85 11.34 -24.47
C ASP A 48 6.32 10.25 -23.48
N GLU A 49 6.94 9.19 -23.99
CA GLU A 49 7.35 8.02 -23.20
C GLU A 49 8.34 8.41 -22.08
N ASN A 50 9.33 9.25 -22.40
CA ASN A 50 10.33 9.71 -21.44
C ASN A 50 9.71 10.59 -20.34
N VAL A 51 8.72 11.42 -20.71
CA VAL A 51 8.05 12.32 -19.78
C VAL A 51 7.18 11.54 -18.80
N SER A 52 6.45 10.53 -19.27
CA SER A 52 5.66 9.65 -18.38
C SER A 52 6.56 8.89 -17.40
N ILE A 53 7.72 8.37 -17.85
CA ILE A 53 8.69 7.73 -16.94
C ILE A 53 9.18 8.71 -15.88
N LEU A 54 9.53 9.94 -16.27
CA LEU A 54 9.97 10.98 -15.34
C LEU A 54 8.87 11.31 -14.30
N ILE A 55 7.62 11.44 -14.75
CA ILE A 55 6.47 11.68 -13.86
C ILE A 55 6.30 10.52 -12.87
N HIS A 56 6.38 9.27 -13.31
CA HIS A 56 6.32 8.10 -12.43
C HIS A 56 7.47 8.07 -11.39
N ILE A 57 8.69 8.46 -11.77
CA ILE A 57 9.83 8.57 -10.84
C ILE A 57 9.55 9.63 -9.78
N ILE A 58 9.01 10.78 -10.18
CA ILE A 58 8.66 11.86 -9.24
C ILE A 58 7.55 11.40 -8.28
N ILE A 59 6.49 10.78 -8.80
CA ILE A 59 5.37 10.28 -7.99
C ILE A 59 5.87 9.24 -6.98
N THR A 60 6.63 8.23 -7.43
CA THR A 60 7.15 7.18 -6.53
C THR A 60 8.10 7.74 -5.48
N THR A 61 8.98 8.67 -5.84
CA THR A 61 9.87 9.34 -4.89
C THR A 61 9.08 10.14 -3.85
N SER A 62 8.07 10.89 -4.29
CA SER A 62 7.23 11.71 -3.39
C SER A 62 6.48 10.88 -2.35
N VAL A 63 6.08 9.65 -2.68
CA VAL A 63 5.36 8.73 -1.77
C VAL A 63 6.19 8.31 -0.57
N ILE A 64 7.51 8.16 -0.71
CA ILE A 64 8.41 7.85 0.42
C ILE A 64 8.78 9.13 1.17
N VAL A 65 9.14 10.19 0.45
CA VAL A 65 9.63 11.42 1.06
C VAL A 65 8.57 12.09 1.93
N TYR A 66 7.31 12.09 1.48
CA TYR A 66 6.19 12.71 2.19
C TYR A 66 6.00 12.20 3.64
N PRO A 67 5.79 10.90 3.91
CA PRO A 67 5.64 10.39 5.27
C PRO A 67 6.91 10.57 6.12
N VAL A 68 8.11 10.48 5.52
CA VAL A 68 9.36 10.75 6.24
C VAL A 68 9.41 12.19 6.75
N VAL A 69 9.07 13.17 5.91
CA VAL A 69 9.03 14.59 6.31
C VAL A 69 7.99 14.83 7.40
N VAL A 70 6.80 14.22 7.29
CA VAL A 70 5.75 14.35 8.30
C VAL A 70 6.19 13.81 9.66
N ILE A 71 6.81 12.62 9.68
CA ILE A 71 7.31 12.00 10.92
C ILE A 71 8.42 12.83 11.57
N LEU A 72 9.30 13.45 10.78
CA LEU A 72 10.36 14.32 11.32
C LEU A 72 9.84 15.64 11.88
N LYS A 73 8.66 16.10 11.44
CA LYS A 73 8.06 17.38 11.87
C LYS A 73 7.10 17.23 13.05
N CYS A 74 6.39 16.12 13.12
CA CYS A 74 5.49 15.82 14.22
C CYS A 74 6.20 14.80 15.12
N GLU A 75 6.62 15.19 16.33
CA GLU A 75 7.23 14.29 17.33
C GLU A 75 6.28 13.13 17.68
N SER A 76 6.24 12.13 16.80
CA SER A 76 5.24 11.08 16.74
C SER A 76 5.60 9.95 17.71
N ALA A 77 4.57 9.24 18.19
CA ALA A 77 4.79 7.96 18.84
C ALA A 77 5.47 6.98 17.86
N VAL A 78 6.52 6.30 18.33
CA VAL A 78 7.32 5.37 17.51
C VAL A 78 6.47 4.33 16.77
N LEU A 79 5.38 3.87 17.40
CA LEU A 79 4.47 2.90 16.80
C LEU A 79 3.66 3.46 15.63
N SER A 80 3.12 4.69 15.74
CA SER A 80 2.32 5.29 14.66
C SER A 80 3.20 5.68 13.47
N GLY A 81 4.41 6.18 13.72
CA GLY A 81 5.43 6.39 12.70
C GLY A 81 5.83 5.10 11.96
N PHE A 82 6.03 4.00 12.70
CA PHE A 82 6.33 2.69 12.11
C PHE A 82 5.22 2.20 11.19
N VAL A 83 3.95 2.26 11.65
CA VAL A 83 2.79 1.84 10.85
C VAL A 83 2.67 2.68 9.58
N LEU A 84 2.84 4.00 9.68
CA LEU A 84 2.79 4.89 8.52
C LEU A 84 3.89 4.56 7.50
N MET A 85 5.14 4.37 7.95
CA MET A 85 6.25 4.00 7.07
C MET A 85 6.06 2.63 6.42
N PHE A 86 5.46 1.68 7.14
CA PHE A 86 5.14 0.37 6.60
C PHE A 86 4.10 0.47 5.47
N ILE A 87 3.02 1.23 5.67
CA ILE A 87 2.01 1.50 4.65
C ILE A 87 2.61 2.26 3.45
N ALA A 88 3.44 3.27 3.71
CA ALA A 88 4.16 4.02 2.67
C ALA A 88 5.07 3.11 1.83
N SER A 89 5.80 2.19 2.47
CA SER A 89 6.66 1.24 1.78
C SER A 89 5.85 0.28 0.90
N ILE A 90 4.71 -0.23 1.39
CA ILE A 90 3.81 -1.06 0.59
C ILE A 90 3.28 -0.30 -0.63
N THR A 91 2.81 0.93 -0.43
CA THR A 91 2.27 1.75 -1.54
C THR A 91 3.34 2.12 -2.55
N TRP A 92 4.57 2.39 -2.11
CA TRP A 92 5.71 2.59 -3.00
C TRP A 92 6.01 1.36 -3.84
N LEU A 93 6.16 0.18 -3.23
CA LEU A 93 6.41 -1.07 -3.96
C LEU A 93 5.30 -1.37 -4.98
N LYS A 94 4.05 -1.12 -4.61
CA LYS A 94 2.91 -1.27 -5.51
C LYS A 94 2.97 -0.30 -6.68
N LEU A 95 3.31 0.97 -6.45
CA LEU A 95 3.42 1.98 -7.49
C LEU A 95 4.57 1.69 -8.46
N VAL A 96 5.72 1.25 -7.94
CA VAL A 96 6.85 0.82 -8.76
C VAL A 96 6.43 -0.35 -9.65
N SER A 97 5.82 -1.39 -9.08
CA SER A 97 5.34 -2.51 -9.89
C SER A 97 4.29 -2.09 -10.91
N PHE A 98 3.38 -1.18 -10.55
CA PHE A 98 2.37 -0.66 -11.48
C PHE A 98 3.02 0.07 -12.66
N ALA A 99 4.02 0.93 -12.41
CA ALA A 99 4.72 1.66 -13.47
C ALA A 99 5.45 0.71 -14.43
N HIS A 100 6.17 -0.30 -13.89
CA HIS A 100 6.88 -1.28 -14.72
C HIS A 100 5.94 -2.13 -15.57
N THR A 101 4.91 -2.73 -14.97
CA THR A 101 3.99 -3.59 -15.70
C THR A 101 3.23 -2.81 -16.79
N ASN A 102 2.84 -1.56 -16.53
CA ASN A 102 2.19 -0.76 -17.56
C ASN A 102 3.16 -0.32 -18.67
N TYR A 103 4.42 -0.02 -18.32
CA TYR A 103 5.46 0.23 -19.32
C TYR A 103 5.61 -0.97 -20.26
N ASP A 104 5.73 -2.18 -19.70
CA ASP A 104 5.86 -3.41 -20.48
C ASP A 104 4.64 -3.64 -21.39
N ILE A 105 3.41 -3.39 -20.89
CA ILE A 105 2.18 -3.50 -21.68
C ILE A 105 2.17 -2.51 -22.85
N ARG A 106 2.67 -1.28 -22.67
CA ARG A 106 2.77 -0.28 -23.76
C ARG A 106 3.80 -0.67 -24.81
N VAL A 107 4.94 -1.20 -24.39
CA VAL A 107 5.97 -1.71 -25.32
C VAL A 107 5.41 -2.87 -26.13
N LEU A 108 4.71 -3.80 -25.46
CA LEU A 108 4.04 -4.93 -26.10
C LEU A 108 2.97 -4.47 -27.09
N SER A 109 2.09 -3.54 -26.72
CA SER A 109 1.03 -3.04 -27.62
C SER A 109 1.60 -2.37 -28.87
N LYS A 110 2.69 -1.59 -28.74
CA LYS A 110 3.40 -0.97 -29.88
C LYS A 110 4.05 -2.01 -30.80
N SER A 111 4.49 -3.14 -30.25
CA SER A 111 5.05 -4.24 -31.04
C SER A 111 3.98 -5.01 -31.82
N ILE A 112 2.80 -5.21 -31.23
CA ILE A 112 1.65 -5.85 -31.85
C ILE A 112 1.10 -4.98 -32.99
N GLU A 113 0.97 -3.66 -32.80
CA GLU A 113 0.58 -2.72 -33.86
C GLU A 113 1.51 -2.79 -35.08
N LYS A 114 2.78 -3.19 -34.90
CA LYS A 114 3.79 -3.28 -35.97
C LYS A 114 3.82 -4.61 -36.74
N GLY A 115 2.89 -5.54 -36.48
CA GLY A 115 2.64 -6.68 -37.38
C GLY A 115 2.98 -8.09 -36.87
N ALA A 116 3.08 -8.30 -35.55
CA ALA A 116 3.22 -9.64 -34.98
C ALA A 116 1.85 -10.19 -34.54
N SER A 117 1.11 -10.83 -35.45
CA SER A 117 -0.25 -11.33 -35.16
C SER A 117 -0.30 -12.84 -34.87
N HIS A 118 -0.37 -13.18 -33.59
CA HIS A 118 -1.27 -14.21 -33.05
C HIS A 118 -1.52 -13.86 -31.58
N VAL A 119 -2.47 -12.95 -31.34
CA VAL A 119 -2.84 -12.50 -29.98
C VAL A 119 -3.94 -13.43 -29.48
N SER A 120 -3.74 -14.10 -28.35
CA SER A 120 -4.79 -14.91 -27.73
C SER A 120 -5.82 -14.01 -27.03
N SER A 121 -7.04 -14.49 -26.80
CA SER A 121 -8.08 -13.71 -26.10
C SER A 121 -7.68 -13.26 -24.69
N THR A 122 -6.75 -13.99 -24.05
CA THR A 122 -6.20 -13.63 -22.73
C THR A 122 -5.23 -12.45 -22.84
N ASP A 123 -4.50 -12.34 -23.94
CA ASP A 123 -3.56 -11.25 -24.18
C ASP A 123 -4.31 -9.93 -24.47
N GLU A 124 -5.46 -9.97 -25.15
CA GLU A 124 -6.28 -8.77 -25.37
C GLU A 124 -6.78 -8.13 -24.06
N GLU A 125 -7.21 -8.94 -23.08
CA GLU A 125 -7.57 -8.43 -21.76
C GLU A 125 -6.37 -7.85 -21.00
N ASN A 126 -5.18 -8.43 -21.17
CA ASN A 126 -3.95 -7.95 -20.55
C ASN A 126 -3.41 -6.67 -21.21
N ILE A 127 -3.67 -6.47 -22.51
CA ILE A 127 -3.28 -5.28 -23.27
C ILE A 127 -4.19 -4.08 -22.97
N LYS A 128 -5.37 -4.33 -22.41
CA LYS A 128 -6.30 -3.26 -22.02
C LYS A 128 -5.72 -2.44 -20.87
N GLY A 129 -5.65 -1.13 -21.06
CA GLY A 129 -5.10 -0.20 -20.09
C GLY A 129 -5.77 -0.22 -18.70
N PRO A 130 -5.07 0.26 -17.66
CA PRO A 130 -5.52 0.10 -16.30
C PRO A 130 -6.79 0.91 -16.02
N THR A 131 -7.77 0.23 -15.43
CA THR A 131 -9.03 0.83 -15.00
C THR A 131 -8.95 1.22 -13.52
N ILE A 132 -9.67 2.27 -13.11
CA ILE A 132 -9.76 2.69 -11.69
C ILE A 132 -10.13 1.51 -10.79
N ARG A 133 -11.09 0.68 -11.21
CA ARG A 133 -11.50 -0.54 -10.48
C ARG A 133 -10.35 -1.53 -10.29
N SER A 134 -9.52 -1.74 -11.31
CA SER A 134 -8.37 -2.64 -11.22
C SER A 134 -7.28 -2.10 -10.30
N LEU A 135 -7.06 -0.77 -10.31
CA LEU A 135 -6.13 -0.12 -9.38
C LEU A 135 -6.61 -0.22 -7.94
N VAL A 136 -7.87 0.11 -7.67
CA VAL A 136 -8.44 0.03 -6.32
C VAL A 136 -8.37 -1.40 -5.80
N TYR A 137 -8.69 -2.38 -6.65
CA TYR A 137 -8.52 -3.79 -6.31
C TYR A 137 -7.07 -4.14 -5.98
N PHE A 138 -6.11 -3.73 -6.82
CA PHE A 138 -4.69 -3.97 -6.60
C PHE A 138 -4.17 -3.34 -5.30
N MET A 139 -4.61 -2.13 -4.97
CA MET A 139 -4.22 -1.46 -3.72
C MET A 139 -4.69 -2.21 -2.48
N LEU A 140 -5.87 -2.84 -2.54
CA LEU A 140 -6.43 -3.65 -1.45
C LEU A 140 -5.94 -5.10 -1.44
N ALA A 141 -5.47 -5.62 -2.58
CA ALA A 141 -5.01 -6.99 -2.70
C ALA A 141 -3.72 -7.22 -1.86
N PRO A 142 -3.56 -8.41 -1.25
CA PRO A 142 -2.36 -8.77 -0.49
C PRO A 142 -1.21 -9.18 -1.41
N THR A 143 -0.92 -8.36 -2.43
CA THR A 143 0.13 -8.58 -3.43
C THR A 143 0.90 -7.28 -3.67
N LEU A 144 2.18 -7.41 -4.03
CA LEU A 144 3.03 -6.27 -4.38
C LEU A 144 3.23 -6.12 -5.89
N CYS A 145 3.07 -7.23 -6.64
CA CYS A 145 3.21 -7.24 -8.09
C CYS A 145 1.87 -6.92 -8.75
N TYR A 146 1.85 -5.90 -9.61
CA TYR A 146 0.69 -5.54 -10.43
C TYR A 146 0.49 -6.56 -11.56
N GLN A 147 -0.76 -6.96 -11.78
CA GLN A 147 -1.16 -7.80 -12.89
C GLN A 147 -2.49 -7.28 -13.47
N PRO A 148 -2.65 -7.22 -14.80
CA PRO A 148 -3.89 -6.76 -15.42
C PRO A 148 -5.12 -7.58 -15.01
N SER A 149 -4.95 -8.90 -14.92
CA SER A 149 -5.98 -9.84 -14.48
C SER A 149 -5.48 -10.73 -13.36
N TYR A 150 -6.13 -10.65 -12.18
CA TYR A 150 -5.82 -11.49 -11.03
C TYR A 150 -6.73 -12.72 -10.97
N PRO A 151 -6.22 -13.89 -10.56
CA PRO A 151 -7.04 -15.07 -10.34
C PRO A 151 -8.08 -14.80 -9.23
N ARG A 152 -9.35 -15.10 -9.52
CA ARG A 152 -10.46 -14.89 -8.58
C ARG A 152 -11.03 -16.22 -8.11
N THR A 153 -11.33 -16.28 -6.82
CA THR A 153 -12.08 -17.39 -6.24
C THR A 153 -13.56 -17.26 -6.57
N SER A 154 -14.24 -18.37 -6.84
CA SER A 154 -15.68 -18.40 -7.16
C SER A 154 -16.58 -17.97 -6.00
N PHE A 155 -16.14 -18.16 -4.75
CA PHE A 155 -16.90 -17.75 -3.55
C PHE A 155 -16.01 -17.31 -2.39
N ILE A 156 -16.53 -16.40 -1.55
CA ILE A 156 -15.87 -15.93 -0.34
C ILE A 156 -16.17 -16.88 0.82
N ARG A 157 -15.14 -17.52 1.38
CA ARG A 157 -15.25 -18.41 2.55
C ARG A 157 -15.39 -17.62 3.86
N LYS A 158 -16.57 -17.05 4.12
CA LYS A 158 -16.85 -16.18 5.30
C LYS A 158 -16.38 -16.79 6.62
N GLY A 159 -16.69 -18.07 6.87
CA GLY A 159 -16.26 -18.75 8.10
C GLY A 159 -14.74 -18.89 8.24
N TRP A 160 -14.01 -19.01 7.14
CA TRP A 160 -12.54 -19.01 7.18
C TRP A 160 -12.01 -17.61 7.50
N VAL A 161 -12.57 -16.56 6.88
CA VAL A 161 -12.16 -15.16 7.12
C VAL A 161 -12.38 -14.75 8.58
N ILE A 162 -13.56 -15.04 9.14
CA ILE A 162 -13.88 -14.73 10.54
C ILE A 162 -12.90 -15.43 11.49
N ARG A 163 -12.57 -16.71 11.24
CA ARG A 163 -11.58 -17.43 12.04
C ARG A 163 -10.19 -16.78 11.99
N GLN A 164 -9.77 -16.26 10.84
CA GLN A 164 -8.49 -15.55 10.76
C GLN A 164 -8.54 -14.19 11.47
N LEU A 165 -9.65 -13.46 11.39
CA LEU A 165 -9.81 -12.20 12.13
C LEU A 165 -9.74 -12.43 13.65
N ILE A 166 -10.41 -13.47 14.16
CA ILE A 166 -10.34 -13.83 15.58
C ILE A 166 -8.89 -14.15 15.98
N LYS A 167 -8.17 -14.94 15.18
CA LYS A 167 -6.75 -15.23 15.44
C LYS A 167 -5.91 -13.96 15.47
N CYS A 168 -6.08 -13.07 14.50
CA CYS A 168 -5.37 -11.78 14.49
C CYS A 168 -5.65 -10.97 15.75
N LEU A 169 -6.91 -10.86 16.19
CA LEU A 169 -7.27 -10.14 17.42
C LEU A 169 -6.62 -10.77 18.66
N VAL A 170 -6.66 -12.11 18.78
CA VAL A 170 -6.06 -12.83 19.92
C VAL A 170 -4.55 -12.64 19.95
N PHE A 171 -3.85 -12.79 18.82
CA PHE A 171 -2.40 -12.59 18.76
C PHE A 171 -1.99 -11.14 19.01
N THR A 172 -2.77 -10.18 18.49
CA THR A 172 -2.54 -8.75 18.71
C THR A 172 -2.70 -8.39 20.19
N GLY A 173 -3.77 -8.87 20.84
CA GLY A 173 -3.98 -8.69 22.28
C GLY A 173 -2.90 -9.37 23.14
N LEU A 174 -2.50 -10.59 22.78
CA LEU A 174 -1.44 -11.32 23.46
C LEU A 174 -0.08 -10.60 23.34
N MET A 175 0.23 -10.04 22.17
CA MET A 175 1.44 -9.22 21.99
C MET A 175 1.45 -8.00 22.91
N GLY A 176 0.33 -7.27 23.00
CA GLY A 176 0.23 -6.14 23.92
C GLY A 176 0.31 -6.56 25.40
N PHE A 177 -0.27 -7.70 25.76
CA PHE A 177 -0.14 -8.25 27.11
C PHE A 177 1.32 -8.55 27.46
N ILE A 178 2.07 -9.16 26.52
CA ILE A 178 3.51 -9.43 26.73
C ILE A 178 4.29 -8.13 26.91
N ILE A 179 4.03 -7.11 26.09
CA ILE A 179 4.71 -5.82 26.18
C ILE A 179 4.48 -5.18 27.57
N GLU A 180 3.23 -5.13 28.02
CA GLU A 180 2.88 -4.48 29.29
C GLU A 180 3.36 -5.26 30.52
N GLN A 181 3.23 -6.60 30.51
CA GLN A 181 3.51 -7.40 31.70
C GLN A 181 4.96 -7.86 31.82
N TYR A 182 5.70 -7.96 30.71
CA TYR A 182 7.06 -8.48 30.73
C TYR A 182 8.08 -7.43 30.27
N ILE A 183 7.85 -6.75 29.15
CA ILE A 183 8.84 -5.83 28.58
C ILE A 183 8.96 -4.55 29.42
N ASN A 184 7.83 -3.87 29.68
CA ASN A 184 7.82 -2.62 30.44
C ASN A 184 8.48 -2.73 31.84
N PRO A 185 8.17 -3.72 32.69
CA PRO A 185 8.79 -3.80 34.00
C PRO A 185 10.29 -4.12 33.94
N ILE A 186 10.73 -4.94 32.98
CA ILE A 186 12.17 -5.23 32.81
C ILE A 186 12.92 -3.95 32.45
N VAL A 187 12.39 -3.15 31.51
CA VAL A 187 13.01 -1.88 31.08
C VAL A 187 13.05 -0.84 32.21
N GLN A 188 12.04 -0.81 33.09
CA GLN A 188 12.03 0.11 34.23
C GLN A 188 13.02 -0.29 35.33
N ASN A 189 13.24 -1.59 35.54
CA ASN A 189 14.21 -2.09 36.53
C ASN A 189 15.66 -2.06 36.03
N SER A 190 15.90 -1.92 34.72
CA SER A 190 17.24 -1.83 34.13
C SER A 190 17.72 -0.40 33.87
N LYS A 191 16.95 0.62 34.27
CA LYS A 191 17.39 2.02 34.33
C LYS A 191 17.99 2.33 35.70
#